data_AF-A0A924A5A7-F1
#
_entry.id   AF-A0A924A5A7-F1
#
_cell.length_a   1.000
_cell.length_b   1.000
_cell.length_c   1.000
_cell.angle_alpha   90.00
_cell.angle_beta   90.00
_cell.angle_gamma   90.00
#
_symmetry.space_group_name_H-M   'P 1'
#
loop_
_entity.id
_entity.type
_entity.pdbx_description
1 polymer ?
#
loop_
_entity_poly.entity_id
_entity_poly.type
_entity_poly.pdbx_seq_one_letter_code
_entity_poly.pdbx_strand_id
1 'polypeptide(L)' 'METIKKEKAFDAVKMMRDIRDKVSSETQSMTFAELKEYIQAKIKESNLKPVGQ' A
#
# COMPACT_ATOMS: atom_id res chain seq x y z
N MET A 1 -12.63 37.51 -9.93
CA MET A 1 -12.75 36.15 -10.49
C MET A 1 -12.66 35.18 -9.35
N GLU A 2 -13.77 34.54 -8.98
CA GLU A 2 -13.75 33.48 -7.99
C GLU A 2 -13.17 32.22 -8.63
N THR A 3 -12.04 31.76 -8.12
CA THR A 3 -11.41 30.53 -8.58
C THR A 3 -12.20 29.35 -8.02
N ILE A 4 -13.00 28.72 -8.87
CA ILE A 4 -13.64 27.44 -8.55
C ILE A 4 -12.52 26.44 -8.28
N LYS A 5 -12.19 26.23 -7.00
CA LYS A 5 -11.29 25.17 -6.56
C LYS A 5 -11.96 23.85 -6.91
N LYS A 6 -11.60 23.29 -8.08
CA LYS A 6 -11.88 21.90 -8.40
C LYS A 6 -11.10 21.05 -7.40
N GLU A 7 -11.73 20.71 -6.28
CA GLU A 7 -11.23 19.65 -5.42
C GLU A 7 -11.02 18.42 -6.30
N LYS A 8 -9.78 17.93 -6.35
CA LYS A 8 -9.51 16.65 -7.01
C LYS A 8 -10.27 15.60 -6.20
N ALA A 9 -11.32 15.03 -6.78
CA ALA A 9 -12.13 13.99 -6.16
C ALA A 9 -11.32 12.74 -5.76
N PHE A 10 -10.09 12.62 -6.26
CA PHE A 10 -9.17 11.54 -5.95
C PHE A 10 -7.73 12.08 -5.86
N ASP A 11 -7.13 11.98 -4.67
CA ASP A 11 -5.72 12.25 -4.47
C ASP A 11 -4.96 10.92 -4.41
N ALA A 12 -4.43 10.52 -5.56
CA ALA A 12 -3.63 9.30 -5.70
C ALA A 12 -2.38 9.32 -4.78
N VAL A 13 -1.82 10.50 -4.52
CA VAL A 13 -0.61 10.62 -3.69
C VAL A 13 -0.97 10.44 -2.21
N LYS A 14 -2.10 10.99 -1.77
CA LYS A 14 -2.64 10.73 -0.44
C LYS A 14 -2.95 9.24 -0.26
N MET A 15 -3.61 8.61 -1.22
CA MET A 15 -3.88 7.18 -1.18
C MET A 15 -2.61 6.34 -1.06
N MET A 16 -1.57 6.65 -1.85
CA MET A 16 -0.29 5.92 -1.76
C MET A 16 0.42 6.15 -0.42
N ARG A 17 0.34 7.37 0.16
CA ARG A 17 0.87 7.65 1.49
C ARG A 17 0.14 6.84 2.57
N ASP A 18 -1.18 6.83 2.54
CA ASP A 18 -2.00 6.09 3.51
C ASP A 18 -1.72 4.58 3.44
N ILE A 19 -1.58 4.02 2.24
CA ILE A 19 -1.21 2.60 2.04
C ILE A 19 0.16 2.31 2.62
N ARG A 20 1.16 3.15 2.34
CA ARG A 20 2.52 2.98 2.87
C ARG A 20 2.51 3.03 4.38
N ASP A 21 1.85 4.03 4.97
CA ASP A 21 1.84 4.24 6.42
C ASP A 21 1.12 3.07 7.13
N LYS A 22 0.08 2.51 6.52
CA LYS A 22 -0.57 1.27 6.99
C LYS A 22 0.39 0.08 6.97
N VAL A 23 1.07 -0.17 5.85
CA VAL A 23 2.05 -1.28 5.74
C VAL A 23 3.20 -1.09 6.74
N SER A 24 3.67 0.14 6.93
CA SER A 24 4.70 0.44 7.93
C SER A 24 4.20 0.14 9.35
N SER A 25 2.99 0.57 9.71
CA SER A 25 2.41 0.27 11.03
C SER A 25 2.21 -1.23 11.26
N GLU A 26 1.86 -1.99 10.24
CA GLU A 26 1.65 -3.44 10.33
C GLU A 26 2.99 -4.19 10.47
N THR A 27 4.06 -3.71 9.84
CA THR A 27 5.33 -4.43 9.74
C THR A 27 6.43 -3.91 10.68
N GLN A 28 6.23 -2.77 11.37
CA GLN A 28 7.26 -2.12 12.20
C GLN A 28 7.83 -3.00 13.32
N SER A 29 7.02 -3.90 13.87
CA SER A 29 7.40 -4.78 14.99
C SER A 29 7.66 -6.23 14.56
N MET A 30 7.67 -6.52 13.26
CA MET A 30 7.86 -7.87 12.74
C MET A 30 9.35 -8.22 12.62
N THR A 31 9.69 -9.45 12.95
CA THR A 31 10.99 -10.05 12.60
C THR A 31 11.06 -10.31 11.09
N PHE A 32 12.27 -10.59 10.59
CA PHE A 32 12.47 -10.94 9.18
C PHE A 32 11.61 -12.14 8.73
N ALA A 33 11.44 -13.14 9.60
CA ALA A 33 10.62 -14.32 9.30
C ALA A 33 9.14 -13.94 9.14
N GLU A 34 8.61 -13.17 10.08
CA GLU A 34 7.22 -12.70 10.06
C GLU A 34 6.96 -11.76 8.87
N LEU A 35 7.90 -10.88 8.53
CA LEU A 35 7.80 -10.02 7.36
C LEU A 35 7.76 -10.83 6.06
N LYS A 36 8.57 -11.89 5.97
CA LYS A 36 8.60 -12.78 4.80
C LYS A 36 7.27 -13.51 4.64
N GLU A 37 6.70 -14.01 5.72
CA GLU A 37 5.38 -14.65 5.72
C GLU A 37 4.28 -13.65 5.37
N TYR A 38 4.32 -12.43 5.92
CA TYR A 38 3.40 -11.35 5.60
C TYR A 38 3.37 -11.05 4.10
N ILE A 39 4.54 -10.89 3.47
CA ILE A 39 4.65 -10.65 2.02
C ILE A 39 4.13 -11.85 1.23
N GLN A 40 4.47 -13.08 1.63
CA GLN A 40 3.97 -14.28 0.95
C GLN A 40 2.45 -14.43 1.05
N ALA A 41 1.87 -14.14 2.22
CA ALA A 41 0.42 -14.14 2.42
C ALA A 41 -0.25 -13.10 1.53
N LYS A 42 0.28 -11.86 1.49
CA LYS A 42 -0.23 -10.79 0.62
C LYS A 42 -0.13 -11.12 -0.86
N ILE A 43 0.96 -11.76 -1.30
CA ILE A 43 1.12 -12.22 -2.68
C ILE A 43 0.13 -13.35 -3.00
N LYS A 44 -0.10 -14.31 -2.10
CA LYS A 44 -1.10 -15.39 -2.29
C LYS A 44 -2.53 -14.87 -2.31
N GLU A 45 -2.85 -13.90 -1.47
CA GLU A 45 -4.15 -13.21 -1.43
C GLU A 45 -4.36 -12.35 -2.68
N SER A 46 -3.28 -11.77 -3.20
CA SER A 46 -3.32 -11.07 -4.48
C SER A 46 -3.39 -12.09 -5.61
N ASN A 47 -4.33 -11.95 -6.54
CA ASN A 47 -4.33 -12.75 -7.77
C ASN A 47 -3.18 -12.35 -8.73
N LEU A 48 -2.11 -11.75 -8.21
CA LEU A 48 -0.97 -11.28 -9.00
C LEU A 48 -0.05 -12.47 -9.27
N LYS A 49 0.21 -12.70 -10.56
CA LYS A 49 1.22 -13.68 -10.96
C LYS A 49 2.60 -13.16 -10.57
N PRO A 50 3.44 -13.96 -9.88
CA PRO A 50 4.82 -13.60 -9.66
C PRO A 50 5.51 -13.36 -11.01
N VAL A 51 6.18 -12.23 -11.16
CA VAL A 51 6.95 -11.93 -12.37
C VAL A 51 8.23 -12.76 -12.32
N GLY A 52 8.42 -13.67 -13.28
CA GLY A 52 9.65 -14.46 -13.43
C GLY A 52 9.63 -15.87 -12.79
N GLN A 53 8.45 -16.42 -12.47
CA GLN A 53 8.25 -17.86 -12.25
C GLN A 53 7.92 -18.60 -13.56
#